data_AF-A0A3D3QMV3-F1
#
_entry.id   AF-A0A3D3QMV3-F1
#
_cell.length_a   1.000
_cell.length_b   1.000
_cell.length_c   1.000
_cell.angle_alpha   90.00
_cell.angle_beta   90.00
_cell.angle_gamma   90.00
#
_symmetry.space_group_name_H-M   'P 1'
#
loop_
_entity.id
_entity.type
_entity.pdbx_description
1 polymer ?
#
loop_
_entity_poly.entity_id
_entity_poly.type
_entity_poly.pdbx_seq_one_letter_code
_entity_poly.pdbx_strand_id
1 'polypeptide(L)'
;MEDSLRSVTTFGQLSWILCSLTTIILFASIKRWRYLLVKPSFAFLIAFHLQLQWPGTIQANWIEEFVADQWDYFWLVHVFPLATLAVSALTMRGKAEETFARVTGNLGQHPLRVEGGILLLSLIVAATVGWYLGEVALSATGLWQAFEDPMNYEDARAESLKLLTNPALRYAFEWIATIFGPLLTVLCVFRCVTIYRSGNRVMLAPYLLLIGCVLVAVSLYGAKG
;
A
#
# COMPACT_ATOMS: atom_id res chain seq x y z
N MET A 1 -13.74 23.61 17.11
CA MET A 1 -12.48 24.35 17.27
C MET A 1 -12.26 24.60 18.75
N GLU A 2 -12.17 23.50 19.51
CA GLU A 2 -11.66 23.46 20.88
C GLU A 2 -10.61 22.35 20.83
N ASP A 3 -9.44 22.75 20.35
CA ASP A 3 -8.17 22.04 20.48
C ASP A 3 -7.80 21.97 21.97
N SER A 4 -8.58 21.23 22.76
CA SER A 4 -8.10 20.78 24.05
C SER A 4 -7.16 19.61 23.78
N LEU A 5 -5.87 19.94 23.61
CA LEU A 5 -4.70 19.12 23.90
C LEU A 5 -5.09 17.74 24.47
N ARG A 6 -5.41 16.77 23.60
CA ARG A 6 -5.62 15.39 24.02
C ARG A 6 -4.29 14.97 24.64
N SER A 7 -4.26 14.85 25.96
CA SER A 7 -3.11 14.32 26.68
C SER A 7 -2.71 13.04 25.98
N VAL A 8 -1.51 12.99 25.40
CA VAL A 8 -1.06 11.79 24.68
C VAL A 8 -1.05 10.67 25.70
N THR A 9 -1.99 9.74 25.56
CA THR A 9 -2.17 8.64 26.51
C THR A 9 -0.96 7.72 26.46
N THR A 10 -0.70 6.97 27.54
CA THR A 10 0.42 6.04 27.59
C THR A 10 0.34 5.02 26.45
N PHE A 11 -0.87 4.56 26.12
CA PHE A 11 -1.12 3.69 24.97
C PHE A 11 -0.70 4.34 23.64
N GLY A 12 -1.16 5.57 23.37
CA GLY A 12 -0.82 6.30 22.16
C GLY A 12 0.69 6.56 22.04
N GLN A 13 1.34 7.01 23.12
CA GLN A 13 2.78 7.25 23.15
C GLN A 13 3.57 5.98 22.81
N LEU A 14 3.26 4.86 23.47
CA LEU A 14 3.93 3.60 23.25
C LEU A 14 3.70 3.06 21.82
N SER A 15 2.50 3.26 21.28
CA SER A 15 2.16 2.85 19.91
C SER A 15 3.03 3.58 18.89
N TRP A 16 3.17 4.90 19.04
CA TRP A 16 4.04 5.72 18.20
C TRP A 16 5.51 5.34 18.31
N ILE A 17 6.00 5.08 19.52
CA ILE A 17 7.40 4.68 19.78
C ILE A 17 7.69 3.35 19.08
N LEU A 18 6.87 2.32 19.30
CA LEU A 18 7.12 0.99 18.73
C LEU A 18 6.90 0.95 17.22
N CYS A 19 5.92 1.68 16.70
CA CYS A 19 5.71 1.80 15.25
C CYS A 19 6.89 2.49 14.55
N SER A 20 7.37 3.61 15.13
CA SER A 20 8.55 4.32 14.62
C SER A 20 9.80 3.45 14.70
N LEU A 21 10.00 2.76 15.82
CA LEU A 21 11.11 1.82 16.01
C LEU A 21 11.06 0.70 14.96
N THR A 22 9.88 0.13 14.71
CA THR A 22 9.69 -0.90 13.68
C THR A 22 10.05 -0.36 12.30
N THR A 23 9.61 0.86 11.96
CA THR A 23 9.95 1.55 10.71
C THR A 23 11.46 1.69 10.54
N ILE A 24 12.14 2.18 11.58
CA ILE A 24 13.60 2.40 11.56
C ILE A 24 14.33 1.07 11.36
N ILE A 25 13.96 0.04 12.12
CA ILE A 25 14.64 -1.26 12.05
C ILE A 25 14.36 -1.95 10.71
N LEU A 26 13.12 -1.90 10.20
CA LEU A 26 12.77 -2.41 8.87
C LEU A 26 13.61 -1.73 7.79
N PHE A 27 13.67 -0.40 7.80
CA PHE A 27 14.43 0.36 6.83
C PHE A 27 15.93 0.06 6.90
N ALA A 28 16.49 0.02 8.11
CA ALA A 28 17.89 -0.34 8.33
C ALA A 28 18.21 -1.78 7.85
N SER A 29 17.30 -2.72 8.12
CA SER A 29 17.42 -4.12 7.70
C SER A 29 17.36 -4.27 6.19
N ILE A 30 16.46 -3.56 5.50
CA ILE A 30 16.39 -3.55 4.04
C ILE A 30 17.68 -2.97 3.45
N LYS A 31 18.19 -1.88 4.02
CA LYS A 31 19.42 -1.23 3.52
C LYS A 31 20.65 -2.12 3.70
N ARG A 32 20.79 -2.78 4.86
CA ARG A 32 21.97 -3.58 5.22
C ARG A 32 21.90 -5.02 4.71
N TRP A 33 20.73 -5.65 4.76
CA TRP A 33 20.51 -7.07 4.47
C TRP A 33 19.40 -7.25 3.44
N ARG A 34 19.63 -6.72 2.23
CA ARG A 34 18.65 -6.71 1.12
C ARG A 34 18.07 -8.09 0.79
N TYR A 35 18.83 -9.16 1.04
CA TYR A 35 18.39 -10.54 0.85
C TYR A 35 17.20 -10.95 1.72
N LEU A 36 16.93 -10.24 2.82
CA LEU A 36 15.78 -10.50 3.67
C LEU A 36 14.45 -10.29 2.92
N LEU A 37 14.42 -9.46 1.89
CA LEU A 37 13.23 -9.22 1.06
C LEU A 37 12.71 -10.49 0.36
N VAL A 38 13.57 -11.51 0.18
CA VAL A 38 13.17 -12.78 -0.43
C VAL A 38 12.41 -13.67 0.56
N LYS A 39 12.54 -13.41 1.87
CA LYS A 39 11.88 -14.21 2.89
C LYS A 39 10.39 -13.85 2.94
N PRO A 40 9.48 -14.84 2.80
CA PRO A 40 8.04 -14.60 2.93
C PRO A 40 7.66 -13.96 4.27
N SER A 41 8.33 -14.34 5.37
CA SER A 41 8.10 -13.77 6.69
C SER A 41 8.46 -12.27 6.76
N PHE A 42 9.49 -11.83 6.04
CA PHE A 42 9.89 -10.43 6.01
C PHE A 42 8.93 -9.61 5.12
N ALA A 43 8.47 -10.18 4.01
CA ALA A 43 7.44 -9.56 3.16
C ALA A 43 6.10 -9.42 3.91
N PHE A 44 5.68 -10.47 4.62
CA PHE A 44 4.51 -10.43 5.51
C PHE A 44 4.65 -9.33 6.55
N LEU A 45 5.83 -9.17 7.14
CA LEU A 45 6.08 -8.16 8.16
C LEU A 45 5.96 -6.73 7.62
N ILE A 46 6.45 -6.47 6.40
CA ILE A 46 6.27 -5.18 5.73
C ILE A 46 4.78 -4.92 5.50
N ALA A 47 4.04 -5.92 4.99
CA ALA A 47 2.60 -5.78 4.76
C ALA A 47 1.84 -5.54 6.07
N PHE A 48 2.13 -6.32 7.12
CA PHE A 48 1.56 -6.17 8.45
C PHE A 48 1.83 -4.77 9.03
N HIS A 49 3.07 -4.28 8.91
CA HIS A 49 3.46 -2.97 9.39
C HIS A 49 2.65 -1.85 8.72
N LEU A 50 2.46 -1.93 7.39
CA LEU A 50 1.74 -0.92 6.62
C LEU A 50 0.21 -1.01 6.77
N GLN A 51 -0.34 -2.22 6.85
CA GLN A 51 -1.79 -2.44 6.84
C GLN A 51 -2.41 -2.48 8.23
N LEU A 52 -1.65 -2.83 9.27
CA LEU A 52 -2.17 -2.97 10.63
C LEU A 52 -1.46 -2.04 11.62
N GLN A 53 -0.13 -2.05 11.67
CA GLN A 53 0.60 -1.29 12.68
C GLN A 53 0.47 0.23 12.51
N TRP A 54 0.64 0.74 11.29
CA TRP A 54 0.47 2.17 11.00
C TRP A 54 -0.97 2.66 11.24
N PRO A 55 -2.01 2.03 10.68
CA PRO A 55 -3.40 2.41 10.98
C PRO A 55 -3.74 2.32 12.47
N GLY A 56 -3.28 1.27 13.16
CA GLY A 56 -3.46 1.11 14.59
C GLY A 56 -2.80 2.22 15.42
N THR A 57 -1.60 2.67 15.01
CA THR A 57 -0.94 3.83 15.64
C THR A 57 -1.68 5.14 15.38
N ILE A 58 -2.15 5.38 14.15
CA ILE A 58 -2.89 6.60 13.80
C ILE A 58 -4.23 6.67 14.57
N GLN A 59 -4.91 5.53 14.70
CA GLN A 59 -6.19 5.41 15.38
C GLN A 59 -6.07 5.05 16.87
N ALA A 60 -4.88 5.19 17.46
CA ALA A 60 -4.61 4.72 18.82
C ALA A 60 -5.59 5.26 19.87
N ASN A 61 -5.98 6.54 19.75
CA ASN A 61 -6.97 7.15 20.65
C ASN A 61 -8.35 6.51 20.55
N TRP A 62 -8.77 6.15 19.34
CA TRP A 62 -10.06 5.48 19.10
C TRP A 62 -10.02 4.05 19.62
N ILE A 63 -8.91 3.35 19.41
CA ILE A 63 -8.73 1.98 19.90
C ILE A 63 -8.78 1.92 21.43
N GLU A 64 -8.12 2.86 22.10
CA GLU A 64 -8.15 2.93 23.57
C GLU A 64 -9.54 3.23 24.13
N GLU A 65 -10.35 4.01 23.41
CA GLU A 65 -11.71 4.37 23.84
C GLU A 65 -12.73 3.25 23.60
N PHE A 66 -12.61 2.50 22.50
CA PHE A 66 -13.66 1.59 22.03
C PHE A 66 -13.31 0.09 22.08
N VAL A 67 -12.03 -0.28 22.24
CA VAL A 67 -11.61 -1.69 22.30
C VAL A 67 -11.42 -2.10 23.76
N ALA A 68 -12.27 -3.04 24.22
CA ALA A 68 -12.26 -3.53 25.60
C ALA A 68 -10.89 -4.06 26.05
N ASP A 69 -10.23 -4.85 25.19
CA ASP A 69 -8.90 -5.43 25.45
C ASP A 69 -7.79 -4.73 24.64
N GLN A 70 -7.73 -3.40 24.75
CA GLN A 70 -6.76 -2.58 24.02
C GLN A 70 -5.30 -3.05 24.15
N TRP A 71 -4.89 -3.58 25.31
CA TRP A 71 -3.52 -4.05 25.52
C TRP A 71 -3.20 -5.35 24.78
N ASP A 72 -4.17 -6.24 24.60
CA ASP A 72 -3.97 -7.44 23.80
C ASP A 72 -3.81 -7.08 22.32
N TYR A 73 -4.61 -6.12 21.85
CA TYR A 73 -4.40 -5.50 20.54
C TYR A 73 -3.00 -4.89 20.43
N PHE A 74 -2.55 -4.15 21.46
CA PHE A 74 -1.23 -3.54 21.47
C PHE A 74 -0.10 -4.55 21.31
N TRP A 75 -0.12 -5.66 22.06
CA TRP A 75 0.90 -6.70 21.96
C TRP A 75 0.93 -7.31 20.55
N LEU A 76 -0.26 -7.61 20.01
CA LEU A 76 -0.40 -8.23 18.69
C LEU A 76 0.01 -7.30 17.55
N VAL A 77 -0.22 -6.00 17.68
CA VAL A 77 0.03 -5.04 16.59
C VAL A 77 1.41 -4.38 16.69
N HIS A 78 1.92 -4.11 17.89
CA HIS A 78 3.17 -3.37 18.05
C HIS A 78 4.37 -4.22 18.47
N VAL A 79 4.16 -5.27 19.28
CA VAL A 79 5.28 -6.10 19.77
C VAL A 79 5.55 -7.30 18.86
N PHE A 80 4.50 -7.96 18.38
CA PHE A 80 4.60 -9.04 17.40
C PHE A 80 5.47 -8.73 16.17
N PRO A 81 5.35 -7.57 15.48
CA PRO A 81 6.22 -7.27 14.35
C PRO A 81 7.68 -7.09 14.77
N LEU A 82 7.97 -6.51 15.94
CA LEU A 82 9.36 -6.40 16.41
C LEU A 82 9.97 -7.78 16.72
N ALA A 83 9.22 -8.64 17.40
CA ALA A 83 9.64 -10.01 17.71
C ALA A 83 9.85 -10.83 16.42
N THR A 84 8.89 -10.75 15.49
CA THR A 84 8.97 -11.44 14.20
C THR A 84 10.13 -10.93 13.36
N LEU A 85 10.42 -9.63 13.41
CA LEU A 85 11.56 -9.06 12.70
C LEU A 85 12.86 -9.59 13.29
N ALA A 86 13.00 -9.65 14.61
CA ALA A 86 14.19 -10.20 15.26
C ALA A 86 14.41 -11.67 14.87
N VAL A 87 13.36 -12.49 14.94
CA VAL A 87 13.42 -13.91 14.56
C VAL A 87 13.74 -14.07 13.07
N SER A 88 13.06 -13.33 12.19
CA SER A 88 13.29 -13.37 10.74
C SER A 88 14.69 -12.89 10.38
N ALA A 89 15.20 -11.88 11.07
CA ALA A 89 16.55 -11.39 10.90
C ALA A 89 17.57 -12.45 11.31
N LEU A 90 17.35 -13.25 12.36
CA LEU A 90 18.33 -14.22 12.87
C LEU A 90 18.28 -15.59 12.17
N THR A 91 17.12 -16.01 11.68
CA THR A 91 16.92 -17.35 11.11
C THR A 91 17.18 -17.40 9.60
N MET A 92 17.56 -18.56 9.05
CA MET A 92 17.66 -18.83 7.60
C MET A 92 18.43 -17.77 6.76
N ARG A 93 19.45 -17.10 7.33
CA ARG A 93 20.22 -16.06 6.64
C ARG A 93 20.90 -16.58 5.36
N GLY A 94 21.67 -17.67 5.47
CA GLY A 94 22.43 -18.23 4.35
C GLY A 94 21.55 -18.67 3.18
N LYS A 95 20.41 -19.33 3.45
CA LYS A 95 19.45 -19.72 2.38
C LYS A 95 18.84 -18.51 1.68
N ALA A 96 18.53 -17.45 2.43
CA ALA A 96 17.98 -16.22 1.86
C ALA A 96 19.02 -15.48 1.02
N GLU A 97 20.28 -15.41 1.49
CA GLU A 97 21.41 -14.87 0.73
C GLU A 97 21.62 -15.62 -0.59
N GLU A 98 21.65 -16.96 -0.54
CA GLU A 98 21.80 -17.79 -1.73
C GLU A 98 20.65 -17.59 -2.72
N THR A 99 19.40 -17.58 -2.23
CA THR A 99 18.23 -17.37 -3.10
C THR A 99 18.25 -15.97 -3.70
N PHE A 100 18.59 -14.95 -2.91
CA PHE A 100 18.74 -13.58 -3.40
C PHE A 100 19.82 -13.48 -4.47
N ALA A 101 20.96 -14.15 -4.30
CA ALA A 101 22.02 -14.20 -5.30
C ALA A 101 21.57 -14.89 -6.60
N ARG A 102 20.80 -15.98 -6.52
CA ARG A 102 20.24 -16.66 -7.70
C ARG A 102 19.24 -15.77 -8.46
N VAL A 103 18.34 -15.11 -7.74
CA VAL A 103 17.34 -14.20 -8.35
C VAL A 103 18.04 -12.99 -8.96
N THR A 104 18.93 -12.34 -8.23
CA THR A 104 19.58 -11.11 -8.68
C THR A 104 20.70 -11.32 -9.70
N GLY A 105 21.41 -12.44 -9.65
CA GLY A 105 22.42 -12.82 -10.63
C GLY A 105 21.83 -13.03 -12.03
N ASN A 106 20.60 -13.56 -12.11
CA ASN A 106 19.90 -13.78 -13.38
C ASN A 106 19.20 -12.53 -13.92
N LEU A 107 18.86 -11.55 -13.06
CA LEU A 107 18.19 -10.31 -13.47
C LEU A 107 19.03 -9.43 -14.42
N GLY A 108 20.36 -9.60 -14.43
CA GLY A 108 21.25 -8.85 -15.34
C GLY A 108 21.29 -9.38 -16.78
N GLN A 109 20.82 -10.61 -17.02
CA GLN A 109 20.98 -11.27 -18.33
C GLN A 109 19.84 -10.97 -19.31
N HIS A 110 18.66 -10.59 -18.81
CA HIS A 110 17.51 -10.24 -19.63
C HIS A 110 16.93 -8.90 -19.17
N PRO A 111 17.26 -7.78 -19.83
CA PRO A 111 16.60 -6.52 -19.53
C PRO A 111 15.10 -6.67 -19.80
N LEU A 112 14.31 -6.70 -18.73
CA LEU A 112 12.85 -6.69 -18.80
C LEU A 112 12.42 -5.45 -19.57
N ARG A 113 11.90 -5.66 -20.79
CA ARG A 113 11.21 -4.62 -21.59
C ARG A 113 9.84 -4.38 -20.98
N VAL A 114 9.80 -3.57 -19.93
CA VAL A 114 8.57 -3.27 -19.18
C VAL A 114 7.73 -2.18 -19.85
N GLU A 115 8.26 -1.44 -20.82
CA GLU A 115 7.57 -0.32 -21.48
C GLU A 115 6.28 -0.77 -22.16
N GLY A 116 6.30 -1.91 -22.87
CA GLY A 116 5.11 -2.47 -23.50
C GLY A 116 4.06 -2.90 -22.47
N GLY A 117 4.50 -3.47 -21.35
CA GLY A 117 3.61 -3.85 -20.25
C GLY A 117 2.99 -2.65 -19.56
N ILE A 118 3.78 -1.60 -19.29
CA ILE A 118 3.30 -0.34 -18.71
C ILE A 118 2.27 0.30 -19.64
N LEU A 119 2.56 0.40 -20.95
CA LEU A 119 1.64 0.97 -21.92
C LEU A 119 0.31 0.19 -21.98
N LEU A 120 0.39 -1.13 -22.12
CA LEU A 120 -0.79 -1.99 -22.21
C LEU A 120 -1.67 -1.88 -20.96
N LEU A 121 -1.07 -1.99 -19.77
CA LEU A 121 -1.79 -1.88 -18.50
C LEU A 121 -2.37 -0.47 -18.31
N SER A 122 -1.65 0.57 -18.71
CA SER A 122 -2.16 1.95 -18.63
C SER A 122 -3.39 2.14 -19.52
N LEU A 123 -3.39 1.56 -20.73
CA LEU A 123 -4.55 1.58 -21.62
C LEU A 123 -5.74 0.83 -21.03
N ILE A 124 -5.53 -0.34 -20.43
CA ILE A 124 -6.58 -1.12 -19.76
C ILE A 124 -7.19 -0.31 -18.60
N VAL A 125 -6.35 0.28 -17.75
CA VAL A 125 -6.81 1.11 -16.62
C VAL A 125 -7.58 2.33 -17.12
N ALA A 126 -7.03 3.07 -18.08
CA ALA A 126 -7.68 4.26 -18.64
C ALA A 126 -9.01 3.94 -19.31
N ALA A 127 -9.09 2.86 -20.10
CA ALA A 127 -10.32 2.44 -20.77
C ALA A 127 -11.41 2.05 -19.77
N THR A 128 -11.05 1.33 -18.71
CA THR A 128 -12.01 0.90 -17.68
C THR A 128 -12.49 2.09 -16.84
N VAL A 129 -11.58 2.98 -16.43
CA VAL A 129 -11.96 4.21 -15.71
C VAL A 129 -12.85 5.11 -16.58
N GLY A 130 -12.54 5.23 -17.88
CA GLY A 130 -13.37 5.96 -18.83
C GLY A 130 -14.77 5.37 -18.98
N TRP A 131 -14.89 4.03 -19.04
CA TRP A 131 -16.18 3.35 -19.06
C TRP A 131 -16.97 3.63 -17.77
N TYR A 132 -16.34 3.55 -16.61
CA TYR A 132 -17.00 3.83 -15.33
C TYR A 132 -17.47 5.26 -15.17
N LEU A 133 -16.65 6.26 -15.52
CA LEU A 133 -17.07 7.66 -15.47
C LEU A 133 -18.14 8.00 -16.51
N GLY A 134 -18.33 7.14 -17.52
CA GLY A 134 -19.46 7.21 -18.45
C GLY A 134 -20.79 6.70 -17.85
N GLU A 135 -20.73 5.82 -16.85
CA GLU A 135 -21.92 5.26 -16.17
C GLU A 135 -22.21 5.92 -14.81
N VAL A 136 -21.17 6.36 -14.09
CA VAL A 136 -21.25 6.94 -12.74
C VAL A 136 -20.70 8.35 -12.76
N ALA A 137 -21.55 9.33 -12.40
CA ALA A 137 -21.14 10.72 -12.28
C ALA A 137 -20.04 10.87 -11.20
N LEU A 138 -19.04 11.72 -11.47
CA LEU A 138 -17.92 11.95 -10.56
C LEU A 138 -18.39 12.33 -9.14
N SER A 139 -19.46 13.12 -9.04
CA SER A 139 -20.06 13.56 -7.78
C SER A 139 -20.62 12.43 -6.91
N ALA A 140 -20.92 11.28 -7.51
CA ALA A 140 -21.40 10.08 -6.84
C ALA A 140 -20.27 9.09 -6.50
N THR A 141 -19.02 9.42 -6.80
CA THR A 141 -17.87 8.54 -6.51
C THR A 141 -17.41 8.71 -5.06
N GLY A 142 -16.92 7.61 -4.46
CA GLY A 142 -16.39 7.63 -3.09
C GLY A 142 -15.22 8.63 -2.92
N LEU A 143 -14.38 8.78 -3.94
CA LEU A 143 -13.27 9.75 -3.91
C LEU A 143 -13.76 11.20 -3.79
N TRP A 144 -14.82 11.57 -4.53
CA TRP A 144 -15.37 12.93 -4.47
C TRP A 144 -16.03 13.20 -3.12
N GLN A 145 -16.84 12.25 -2.65
CA GLN A 145 -17.54 12.35 -1.36
C GLN A 145 -16.59 12.36 -0.16
N ALA A 146 -15.41 11.71 -0.27
CA ALA A 146 -14.37 11.81 0.76
C ALA A 146 -13.87 13.24 0.99
N PHE A 147 -13.99 14.14 0.00
CA PHE A 147 -13.62 15.55 0.14
C PHE A 147 -14.82 16.46 0.45
N GLU A 148 -16.00 16.17 -0.07
CA GLU A 148 -17.19 17.02 0.07
C GLU A 148 -17.98 16.74 1.36
N ASP A 149 -18.22 15.46 1.70
CA ASP A 149 -18.94 15.06 2.91
C ASP A 149 -18.42 13.71 3.46
N PRO A 150 -17.36 13.75 4.30
CA PRO A 150 -16.75 12.54 4.85
C PRO A 150 -17.68 11.69 5.72
N MET A 151 -18.76 12.28 6.26
CA MET A 151 -19.72 11.57 7.11
C MET A 151 -20.63 10.63 6.31
N ASN A 152 -20.85 10.92 5.02
CA ASN A 152 -21.65 10.11 4.10
C ASN A 152 -20.80 9.25 3.14
N TYR A 153 -19.47 9.23 3.34
CA TYR A 153 -18.53 8.49 2.48
C TYR A 153 -18.87 7.00 2.36
N GLU A 154 -19.26 6.34 3.47
CA GLU A 154 -19.59 4.92 3.46
C GLU A 154 -20.91 4.61 2.71
N ASP A 155 -21.89 5.50 2.80
CA ASP A 155 -23.18 5.34 2.13
C ASP A 155 -23.05 5.61 0.62
N ALA A 156 -22.35 6.68 0.22
CA ALA A 156 -22.03 6.94 -1.18
C ALA A 156 -21.13 5.84 -1.80
N ARG A 157 -20.27 5.21 -0.99
CA ARG A 157 -19.48 4.02 -1.36
C ARG A 157 -20.37 2.80 -1.59
N ALA A 158 -21.40 2.58 -0.76
CA ALA A 158 -22.33 1.48 -0.95
C ALA A 158 -23.27 1.71 -2.15
N GLU A 159 -23.64 2.96 -2.43
CA GLU A 159 -24.51 3.32 -3.56
C GLU A 159 -23.78 3.30 -4.91
N SER A 160 -22.55 3.81 -5.02
CA SER A 160 -21.76 3.75 -6.27
C SER A 160 -21.58 2.31 -6.79
N LEU A 161 -21.43 1.35 -5.88
CA LEU A 161 -21.37 -0.08 -6.20
C LEU A 161 -22.73 -0.69 -6.60
N LYS A 162 -23.84 -0.11 -6.15
CA LYS A 162 -25.21 -0.50 -6.52
C LYS A 162 -25.68 0.16 -7.82
N LEU A 163 -25.13 1.33 -8.16
CA LEU A 163 -25.41 2.06 -9.40
C LEU A 163 -24.84 1.34 -10.63
N LEU A 164 -23.79 0.53 -10.46
CA LEU A 164 -23.26 -0.34 -11.50
C LEU A 164 -24.19 -1.53 -11.77
N THR A 165 -25.15 -1.34 -12.68
CA THR A 165 -26.02 -2.42 -13.17
C THR A 165 -25.26 -3.44 -14.02
N ASN A 166 -24.10 -3.07 -14.57
CA ASN A 166 -23.30 -3.93 -15.43
C ASN A 166 -22.28 -4.77 -14.63
N PRO A 167 -22.46 -6.10 -14.53
CA PRO A 167 -21.54 -6.97 -13.78
C PRO A 167 -20.13 -7.00 -14.38
N ALA A 168 -19.98 -6.84 -15.69
CA ALA A 168 -18.67 -6.86 -16.35
C ALA A 168 -17.79 -5.68 -15.91
N LEU A 169 -18.38 -4.48 -15.82
CA LEU A 169 -17.68 -3.28 -15.37
C LEU A 169 -17.28 -3.36 -13.89
N ARG A 170 -18.14 -3.96 -13.06
CA ARG A 170 -17.83 -4.25 -11.66
C ARG A 170 -16.62 -5.17 -11.50
N TYR A 171 -16.57 -6.27 -12.25
CA TYR A 171 -15.42 -7.18 -12.26
C TYR A 171 -14.15 -6.51 -12.80
N ALA A 172 -14.26 -5.70 -13.86
CA ALA A 172 -13.12 -4.98 -14.42
C ALA A 172 -12.49 -4.01 -13.40
N PHE A 173 -13.31 -3.30 -12.63
CA PHE A 173 -12.84 -2.43 -11.55
C PHE A 173 -12.20 -3.19 -10.39
N GLU A 174 -12.77 -4.33 -10.00
CA GLU A 174 -12.17 -5.20 -8.99
C GLU A 174 -10.80 -5.73 -9.43
N TRP A 175 -10.64 -6.06 -10.71
CA TRP A 175 -9.34 -6.44 -11.28
C TRP A 175 -8.34 -5.28 -11.31
N ILE A 176 -8.79 -4.04 -11.54
CA ILE A 176 -7.92 -2.87 -11.41
C ILE A 176 -7.42 -2.71 -9.98
N ALA A 177 -8.32 -2.79 -8.99
CA ALA A 177 -7.96 -2.62 -7.59
C ALA A 177 -7.02 -3.72 -7.08
N THR A 178 -7.21 -4.97 -7.52
CA THR A 178 -6.51 -6.14 -6.96
C THR A 178 -5.31 -6.62 -7.77
N ILE A 179 -5.31 -6.44 -9.10
CA ILE A 179 -4.30 -7.02 -10.00
C ILE A 179 -3.61 -5.94 -10.83
N PHE A 180 -4.34 -5.25 -11.70
CA PHE A 180 -3.72 -4.40 -12.73
C PHE A 180 -3.11 -3.12 -12.16
N GLY A 181 -3.79 -2.46 -11.21
CA GLY A 181 -3.27 -1.27 -10.53
C GLY A 181 -1.98 -1.56 -9.75
N PRO A 182 -1.95 -2.57 -8.86
CA PRO A 182 -0.73 -2.97 -8.18
C PRO A 182 0.40 -3.37 -9.14
N LEU A 183 0.10 -4.15 -10.19
CA LEU A 183 1.10 -4.58 -11.17
C LEU A 183 1.69 -3.39 -11.95
N LEU A 184 0.83 -2.48 -12.43
CA LEU A 184 1.26 -1.26 -13.11
C LEU A 184 2.13 -0.39 -12.20
N THR A 185 1.75 -0.25 -10.93
CA THR A 185 2.51 0.50 -9.93
C THR A 185 3.90 -0.09 -9.75
N VAL A 186 4.03 -1.42 -9.64
CA VAL A 186 5.33 -2.10 -9.50
C VAL A 186 6.21 -1.85 -10.72
N LEU A 187 5.67 -1.96 -11.94
CA LEU A 187 6.43 -1.71 -13.17
C LEU A 187 6.90 -0.25 -13.28
N CYS A 188 6.04 0.70 -12.91
CA CYS A 188 6.38 2.13 -12.85
C CYS A 188 7.48 2.40 -11.82
N VAL A 189 7.37 1.85 -10.60
CA VAL A 189 8.39 1.98 -9.56
C VAL A 189 9.72 1.38 -10.03
N PHE A 190 9.70 0.22 -10.68
CA PHE A 190 10.90 -0.40 -11.25
C PHE A 190 11.59 0.52 -12.27
N ARG A 191 10.82 1.17 -13.16
CA ARG A 191 11.37 2.16 -14.10
C ARG A 191 11.86 3.42 -13.42
N CYS A 192 11.14 3.94 -12.43
CA CYS A 192 11.63 5.05 -11.61
C CYS A 192 13.00 4.74 -11.00
N VAL A 193 13.19 3.55 -10.42
CA VAL A 193 14.47 3.15 -9.84
C VAL A 193 15.57 3.04 -10.92
N THR A 194 15.26 2.52 -12.10
CA THR A 194 16.24 2.38 -13.19
C THR A 194 16.67 3.75 -13.71
N ILE A 195 15.72 4.65 -13.95
CA ILE A 195 15.94 6.01 -14.44
C ILE A 195 16.69 6.86 -13.40
N TYR A 196 16.32 6.73 -12.12
CA TYR A 196 17.00 7.43 -11.04
C TYR A 196 18.48 7.03 -10.96
N ARG A 197 18.79 5.74 -11.15
CA ARG A 197 20.18 5.25 -11.20
C ARG A 197 20.92 5.67 -12.47
N SER A 198 20.24 5.86 -13.60
CA SER A 198 20.85 6.34 -14.84
C SER A 198 21.04 7.86 -14.88
N GLY A 199 20.63 8.59 -13.83
CA GLY A 199 20.84 10.03 -13.68
C GLY A 199 19.85 10.93 -14.42
N ASN A 200 18.96 10.39 -15.25
CA ASN A 200 18.00 11.18 -16.02
C ASN A 200 16.71 11.44 -15.22
N ARG A 201 16.79 12.35 -14.25
CA ARG A 201 15.68 12.62 -13.31
C ARG A 201 14.41 13.17 -13.98
N VAL A 202 14.52 13.81 -15.14
CA VAL A 202 13.37 14.37 -15.87
C VAL A 202 12.40 13.27 -16.29
N MET A 203 12.92 12.12 -16.70
CA MET A 203 12.08 10.99 -17.12
C MET A 203 11.34 10.30 -15.96
N LEU A 204 11.55 10.70 -14.70
CA LEU A 204 10.79 10.17 -13.55
C LEU A 204 9.37 10.71 -13.49
N ALA A 205 9.17 11.98 -13.88
CA ALA A 205 7.90 12.68 -13.78
C ALA A 205 6.71 11.92 -14.39
N PRO A 206 6.77 11.40 -15.64
CA PRO A 206 5.64 10.69 -16.22
C PRO A 206 5.26 9.40 -15.47
N TYR A 207 6.24 8.68 -14.91
CA TYR A 207 5.96 7.46 -14.15
C TYR A 207 5.41 7.77 -12.75
N LEU A 208 5.88 8.84 -12.11
CA LEU A 208 5.31 9.32 -10.84
C LEU A 208 3.87 9.81 -11.02
N LEU A 209 3.61 10.55 -12.10
CA LEU A 209 2.26 10.96 -12.50
C LEU A 209 1.36 9.74 -12.69
N LEU A 210 1.85 8.73 -13.44
CA LEU A 210 1.10 7.50 -13.70
C LEU A 210 0.79 6.73 -12.40
N ILE A 211 1.71 6.65 -11.45
CA ILE A 211 1.46 6.09 -10.12
C ILE A 211 0.34 6.87 -9.40
N GLY A 212 0.39 8.20 -9.42
CA GLY A 212 -0.67 9.05 -8.88
C GLY A 212 -2.02 8.77 -9.53
N CYS A 213 -2.07 8.65 -10.86
CA CYS A 213 -3.30 8.31 -11.59
C CYS A 213 -3.85 6.94 -11.19
N VAL A 214 -2.98 5.93 -10.98
CA VAL A 214 -3.41 4.60 -10.51
C VAL A 214 -3.99 4.69 -9.10
N LEU A 215 -3.38 5.44 -8.19
CA LEU A 215 -3.91 5.63 -6.84
C LEU A 215 -5.29 6.28 -6.87
N VAL A 216 -5.46 7.32 -7.70
CA VAL A 216 -6.78 7.95 -7.93
C VAL A 216 -7.76 6.93 -8.49
N ALA A 217 -7.39 6.19 -9.53
CA ALA A 217 -8.24 5.20 -10.18
C ALA A 217 -8.73 4.11 -9.22
N VAL A 218 -7.83 3.58 -8.39
CA VAL A 218 -8.19 2.58 -7.38
C VAL A 218 -9.05 3.19 -6.27
N SER A 219 -8.84 4.46 -5.93
CA SER A 219 -9.64 5.16 -4.91
C SER A 219 -11.01 5.62 -5.39
N LEU A 220 -11.26 5.70 -6.71
CA LEU A 220 -12.60 5.92 -7.27
C LEU A 220 -13.56 4.81 -6.87
N TYR A 221 -13.03 3.58 -6.81
CA TYR A 221 -13.71 2.41 -6.29
C TYR A 221 -13.47 2.36 -4.78
N GLY A 222 -14.47 2.75 -3.99
CA GLY A 222 -14.38 2.64 -2.53
C GLY A 222 -14.17 1.17 -2.15
N ALA A 223 -12.91 0.77 -1.90
CA ALA A 223 -12.55 -0.61 -1.60
C ALA A 223 -13.42 -1.12 -0.44
N LYS A 224 -14.01 -2.32 -0.55
CA LYS A 224 -14.50 -3.04 0.63
C LYS A 224 -13.30 -3.24 1.56
N GLY A 225 -13.35 -2.61 2.72
CA GLY A 225 -12.59 -3.05 3.88
C GLY A 225 -13.28 -4.28 4.42
#